data_AF-A0A9N7V363-F1
#
_entry.id   AF-A0A9N7V363-F1
#
_cell.length_a   1.000
_cell.length_b   1.000
_cell.length_c   1.000
_cell.angle_alpha   90.00
_cell.angle_beta   90.00
_cell.angle_gamma   90.00
#
_symmetry.space_group_name_H-M   'P 1'
#
loop_
_entity.id
_entity.type
_entity.pdbx_description
1 polymer ?
#
loop_
_entity_poly.entity_id
_entity_poly.type
_entity_poly.pdbx_seq_one_letter_code
_entity_poly.pdbx_strand_id
1 'polypeptide(L)'
;MSGFLYFVLPALGGYTLTSLYLLKNPHILHRKKRTAFYCTHISHRGGCGERIESTMEAFTHAVEQGTQMLELDCHLTRDGHVVVSHDENLLRQTGHDVTISSLNLQDLPLYKERLEVTFYAGHYSSGEDRKFSLLEDVFKKFPEKPVSVEIKENNKQLIEKVSDLVRHYNREEITVWASVNSRIMKECQRTNSSMPYSFSLIRGLQLLLLFYSGLLPFVPLGESLLQFYLPRIFNRTFIPEKRILRNRLVVFLIEKVTMRRSLFKHLAARGIQVHLFVCNKDEDIKAAFDVGATGVMSDYPAVLSRYLCRHRTAWFRAVSDSNPLWSPREASVVSDMVKLTKAKTFQAYLDSCHRRYSCVHCRAHLANHDDLISKSFQGSQGRAYLFNSVVNVGCGPAEERLLLTGLHAVADIYCENCHTTLGWKYEQAFELSQKYKEGKYIIELSHMIKDNGWD
;
A
#
# COMPACT_ATOMS: atom_id res chain seq x y z
N MET A 1 52.64 -26.37 12.88
CA MET A 1 51.30 -25.94 12.42
C MET A 1 50.14 -26.34 13.35
N SER A 2 50.30 -27.28 14.29
CA SER A 2 49.18 -27.76 15.15
C SER A 2 48.73 -26.75 16.24
N GLY A 3 49.66 -26.04 16.91
CA GLY A 3 49.31 -25.09 17.99
C GLY A 3 48.48 -23.87 17.58
N PHE A 4 48.60 -23.42 16.32
CA PHE A 4 47.85 -22.25 15.83
C PHE A 4 46.36 -22.56 15.61
N LEU A 5 46.03 -23.79 15.17
CA LEU A 5 44.63 -24.20 15.02
C LEU A 5 43.88 -24.28 16.36
N TYR A 6 44.57 -24.57 17.47
CA TYR A 6 43.97 -24.63 18.80
C TYR A 6 43.39 -23.30 19.28
N PHE A 7 43.93 -22.16 18.83
CA PHE A 7 43.40 -20.83 19.18
C PHE A 7 42.44 -20.28 18.12
N VAL A 8 42.73 -20.54 16.84
CA VAL A 8 41.92 -20.03 15.73
C VAL A 8 40.53 -20.68 15.67
N LEU A 9 40.43 -22.00 15.89
CA LEU A 9 39.14 -22.70 15.80
C LEU A 9 38.14 -22.24 16.89
N PRO A 10 38.52 -22.14 18.19
CA PRO A 10 37.62 -21.59 19.21
C PRO A 10 37.28 -20.12 18.98
N ALA A 11 38.24 -19.30 18.50
CA ALA A 11 37.98 -17.89 18.20
C ALA A 11 36.97 -17.74 17.05
N LEU A 12 37.14 -18.50 15.95
CA LEU A 12 36.19 -18.53 14.84
C LEU A 12 34.83 -19.08 15.26
N GLY A 13 34.81 -20.14 16.08
CA GLY A 13 33.58 -20.70 16.64
C GLY A 13 32.83 -19.69 17.49
N GLY A 14 33.53 -19.03 18.42
CA GLY A 14 32.99 -17.97 19.27
C GLY A 14 32.47 -16.78 18.47
N TYR A 15 33.22 -16.32 17.48
CA TYR A 15 32.78 -15.27 16.54
C TYR A 15 31.50 -15.67 15.81
N THR A 16 31.46 -16.88 15.24
CA THR A 16 30.32 -17.33 14.44
C THR A 16 29.06 -17.45 15.29
N LEU A 17 29.16 -18.02 16.49
CA LEU A 17 28.04 -18.11 17.43
C LEU A 17 27.55 -16.73 17.86
N THR A 18 28.48 -15.82 18.21
CA THR A 18 28.15 -14.45 18.61
C THR A 18 27.49 -13.68 17.47
N SER A 19 28.05 -13.75 16.27
CA SER A 19 27.50 -13.14 15.06
C SER A 19 26.08 -13.65 14.77
N LEU A 20 25.86 -14.96 14.77
CA LEU A 20 24.54 -15.54 14.52
C LEU A 20 23.52 -15.16 15.60
N TYR A 21 23.94 -15.11 16.86
CA TYR A 21 23.09 -14.67 17.97
C TYR A 21 22.66 -13.21 17.82
N LEU A 22 23.62 -12.31 17.54
CA LEU A 22 23.35 -10.89 17.33
C LEU A 22 22.61 -10.60 16.02
N LEU A 23 22.79 -11.42 14.99
CA LEU A 23 22.02 -11.34 13.76
C LEU A 23 20.52 -11.57 14.03
N LYS A 24 20.18 -12.51 14.93
CA LYS A 24 18.80 -12.74 15.36
C LYS A 24 18.29 -11.70 16.37
N ASN A 25 19.20 -11.10 17.14
CA ASN A 25 18.88 -10.18 18.22
C ASN A 25 19.57 -8.81 18.04
N PRO A 26 19.28 -8.07 16.94
CA PRO A 26 19.98 -6.80 16.66
C PRO A 26 19.78 -5.73 17.72
N HIS A 27 18.69 -5.83 18.50
CA HIS A 27 18.33 -4.89 19.57
C HIS A 27 19.37 -4.80 20.70
N ILE A 28 20.23 -5.80 20.82
CA ILE A 28 21.31 -5.82 21.81
C ILE A 28 22.34 -4.73 21.50
N LEU A 29 22.64 -4.49 20.22
CA LEU A 29 23.64 -3.50 19.78
C LEU A 29 23.03 -2.25 19.15
N HIS A 30 21.84 -2.36 18.58
CA HIS A 30 21.23 -1.30 17.78
C HIS A 30 19.84 -0.95 18.31
N ARG A 31 19.57 0.36 18.46
CA ARG A 31 18.19 0.82 18.67
C ARG A 31 17.38 0.64 17.41
N LYS A 32 16.13 0.20 17.56
CA LYS A 32 15.19 0.08 16.45
C LYS A 32 14.86 1.48 15.91
N LYS A 33 15.01 1.67 14.61
CA LYS A 33 14.60 2.90 13.94
C LYS A 33 13.08 3.04 13.97
N ARG A 34 12.62 4.25 14.24
CA ARG A 34 11.22 4.66 14.13
C ARG A 34 11.10 5.52 12.89
N THR A 35 10.29 5.09 11.93
CA THR A 35 9.88 5.88 10.78
C THR A 35 8.44 6.32 11.01
N ALA A 36 8.06 7.51 10.53
CA ALA A 36 6.70 8.03 10.70
C ALA A 36 5.64 7.21 9.93
N PHE A 37 6.08 6.35 9.01
CA PHE A 37 5.23 5.52 8.17
C PHE A 37 5.76 4.09 8.08
N TYR A 38 4.86 3.16 7.77
CA TYR A 38 5.20 1.78 7.41
C TYR A 38 4.35 1.36 6.20
N CYS A 39 4.99 1.14 5.05
CA CYS A 39 4.28 0.96 3.80
C CYS A 39 4.48 -0.45 3.26
N THR A 40 3.35 -1.08 2.97
CA THR A 40 3.23 -2.45 2.43
C THR A 40 2.76 -2.43 0.99
N HIS A 41 1.98 -1.40 0.64
CA HIS A 41 1.43 -1.13 -0.68
C HIS A 41 2.06 0.14 -1.25
N ILE A 42 2.91 -0.01 -2.26
CA ILE A 42 3.59 1.09 -2.93
C ILE A 42 3.24 1.09 -4.42
N SER A 43 2.91 2.25 -4.96
CA SER A 43 2.65 2.42 -6.41
C SER A 43 3.87 2.96 -7.11
N HIS A 44 4.44 2.15 -8.00
CA HIS A 44 5.57 2.54 -8.86
C HIS A 44 5.09 3.55 -9.91
N ARG A 45 5.72 4.73 -9.95
CA ARG A 45 5.34 5.87 -10.81
C ARG A 45 3.85 6.22 -10.80
N GLY A 46 3.20 6.07 -9.64
CA GLY A 46 1.76 6.27 -9.49
C GLY A 46 0.88 5.13 -10.04
N GLY A 47 1.42 3.94 -10.29
CA GLY A 47 0.65 2.82 -10.84
C GLY A 47 0.61 2.85 -12.37
N CYS A 48 1.79 2.96 -12.99
CA CYS A 48 1.95 3.16 -14.43
C CYS A 48 1.42 2.01 -15.31
N GLY A 49 1.04 0.88 -14.71
CA GLY A 49 0.38 -0.23 -15.41
C GLY A 49 -1.11 0.01 -15.64
N GLU A 50 -1.75 0.90 -14.86
CA GLU A 50 -3.20 1.14 -14.89
C GLU A 50 -3.56 2.52 -15.46
N ARG A 51 -2.66 3.50 -15.35
CA ARG A 51 -2.76 4.85 -15.92
C ARG A 51 -1.40 5.31 -16.45
N ILE A 52 -1.36 6.39 -17.23
CA ILE A 52 -0.10 6.94 -17.77
C ILE A 52 0.79 7.37 -16.60
N GLU A 53 2.04 6.88 -16.59
CA GLU A 53 3.00 7.13 -15.51
C GLU A 53 3.17 8.62 -15.18
N SER A 54 3.41 8.94 -13.91
CA SER A 54 3.75 10.30 -13.44
C SER A 54 2.71 11.40 -13.73
N THR A 55 1.47 11.03 -14.07
CA THR A 55 0.32 11.94 -14.22
C THR A 55 -0.45 12.08 -12.91
N MET A 56 -1.21 13.17 -12.77
CA MET A 56 -2.02 13.38 -11.56
C MET A 56 -3.17 12.38 -11.50
N GLU A 57 -3.69 11.95 -12.65
CA GLU A 57 -4.65 10.86 -12.76
C GLU A 57 -4.09 9.55 -12.19
N ALA A 58 -2.86 9.16 -12.56
CA ALA A 58 -2.23 7.94 -12.04
C ALA A 58 -2.08 8.00 -10.51
N PHE A 59 -1.55 9.09 -9.97
CA PHE A 59 -1.43 9.25 -8.52
C PHE A 59 -2.78 9.21 -7.80
N THR A 60 -3.80 9.86 -8.36
CA THR A 60 -5.17 9.85 -7.80
C THR A 60 -5.74 8.44 -7.77
N HIS A 61 -5.67 7.74 -8.90
CA HIS A 61 -6.13 6.36 -9.03
C HIS A 61 -5.39 5.42 -8.08
N ALA A 62 -4.06 5.53 -7.96
CA ALA A 62 -3.28 4.74 -7.00
C ALA A 62 -3.73 4.97 -5.55
N VAL A 63 -3.99 6.22 -5.15
CA VAL A 63 -4.48 6.54 -3.80
C VAL A 63 -5.87 5.95 -3.57
N GLU A 64 -6.77 6.01 -4.57
CA GLU A 64 -8.10 5.38 -4.52
C GLU A 64 -8.02 3.85 -4.37
N GLN A 65 -7.00 3.21 -4.97
CA GLN A 65 -6.73 1.77 -4.78
C GLN A 65 -6.10 1.43 -3.41
N GLY A 66 -5.89 2.42 -2.53
CA GLY A 66 -5.39 2.22 -1.18
C GLY A 66 -3.87 2.18 -1.07
N THR A 67 -3.16 2.83 -1.99
CA THR A 67 -1.70 2.97 -1.90
C THR A 67 -1.27 3.72 -0.64
N GLN A 68 -0.21 3.21 -0.02
CA GLN A 68 0.37 3.73 1.22
C GLN A 68 1.62 4.57 0.98
N MET A 69 2.32 4.40 -0.14
CA MET A 69 3.41 5.27 -0.56
C MET A 69 3.41 5.42 -2.07
N LEU A 70 3.55 6.65 -2.56
CA LEU A 70 3.77 6.92 -3.97
C LEU A 70 5.28 6.88 -4.24
N GLU A 71 5.70 6.13 -5.25
CA GLU A 71 7.05 6.23 -5.78
C GLU A 71 7.02 7.06 -7.05
N LEU A 72 8.00 7.96 -7.18
CA LEU A 72 8.12 8.88 -8.30
C LEU A 72 9.57 9.31 -8.52
N ASP A 73 9.83 9.76 -9.73
CA ASP A 73 11.12 10.22 -10.21
C ASP A 73 11.08 11.71 -10.52
N CYS A 74 12.12 12.47 -10.19
CA CYS A 74 12.15 13.91 -10.44
C CYS A 74 13.29 14.34 -11.37
N HIS A 75 12.98 15.32 -12.22
CA HIS A 75 13.91 16.08 -13.05
C HIS A 75 13.62 17.57 -12.94
N LEU A 76 14.55 18.40 -13.42
CA LEU A 76 14.42 19.85 -13.41
C LEU A 76 14.22 20.40 -14.82
N THR A 77 13.23 21.26 -15.02
CA THR A 77 13.08 22.05 -16.26
C THR A 77 14.11 23.18 -16.33
N ARG A 78 14.29 23.78 -17.51
CA ARG A 78 15.17 24.94 -17.72
C ARG A 78 14.80 26.14 -16.86
N ASP A 79 13.50 26.38 -16.66
CA ASP A 79 12.97 27.44 -15.81
C ASP A 79 12.86 27.04 -14.32
N GLY A 80 13.39 25.87 -13.96
CA GLY A 80 13.59 25.46 -12.57
C GLY A 80 12.37 24.85 -11.89
N HIS A 81 11.40 24.30 -12.61
CA HIS A 81 10.30 23.55 -12.01
C HIS A 81 10.70 22.09 -11.80
N VAL A 82 10.32 21.52 -10.64
CA VAL A 82 10.55 20.11 -10.34
C VAL A 82 9.43 19.28 -10.96
N VAL A 83 9.74 18.62 -12.07
CA VAL A 83 8.81 17.81 -12.84
C VAL A 83 8.97 16.34 -12.47
N VAL A 84 7.84 15.67 -12.34
CA VAL A 84 7.79 14.24 -12.06
C VAL A 84 7.83 13.47 -13.39
N SER A 85 8.92 12.75 -13.65
CA SER A 85 9.09 11.92 -14.85
C SER A 85 10.19 10.89 -14.64
N HIS A 86 10.00 9.68 -15.16
CA HIS A 86 11.05 8.66 -15.11
C HIS A 86 12.25 8.98 -16.00
N ASP A 87 12.00 9.40 -17.24
CA ASP A 87 13.04 9.63 -18.25
C ASP A 87 13.46 11.10 -18.29
N GLU A 88 14.76 11.35 -18.50
CA GLU A 88 15.26 12.69 -18.79
C GLU A 88 14.93 13.11 -20.23
N ASN A 89 15.03 12.16 -21.18
CA ASN A 89 14.69 12.35 -22.59
C ASN A 89 13.24 11.90 -22.86
N LEU A 90 12.46 12.75 -23.51
CA LEU A 90 11.03 12.58 -23.67
C LEU A 90 10.62 11.70 -24.87
N LEU A 91 11.56 11.14 -25.64
CA LEU A 91 11.27 10.38 -26.86
C LEU A 91 10.33 9.20 -26.61
N ARG A 92 10.53 8.46 -25.53
CA ARG A 92 9.67 7.33 -25.16
C ARG A 92 8.27 7.82 -24.79
N GLN A 93 8.19 8.81 -23.91
CA GLN A 93 6.97 9.26 -23.25
C GLN A 93 6.08 10.11 -24.16
N THR A 94 6.66 10.95 -25.01
CA THR A 94 5.96 11.97 -25.79
C THR A 94 6.19 11.84 -27.29
N GLY A 95 7.28 11.18 -27.70
CA GLY A 95 7.67 11.05 -29.11
C GLY A 95 8.61 12.14 -29.61
N HIS A 96 8.98 13.07 -28.73
CA HIS A 96 9.91 14.16 -29.04
C HIS A 96 11.30 13.85 -28.45
N ASP A 97 12.33 13.90 -29.29
CA ASP A 97 13.73 13.71 -28.89
C ASP A 97 14.30 14.99 -28.26
N VAL A 98 13.85 15.29 -27.04
CA VAL A 98 14.22 16.48 -26.26
C VAL A 98 14.36 16.10 -24.79
N THR A 99 15.23 16.79 -24.06
CA THR A 99 15.41 16.57 -22.61
C THR A 99 14.61 17.56 -21.78
N ILE A 100 14.13 17.14 -20.61
CA ILE A 100 13.36 18.00 -19.69
C ILE A 100 14.16 19.25 -19.31
N SER A 101 15.46 19.08 -19.06
CA SER A 101 16.40 20.16 -18.71
C SER A 101 16.58 21.22 -19.79
N SER A 102 16.15 20.95 -21.03
CA SER A 102 16.21 21.90 -22.15
C SER A 102 14.95 22.76 -22.33
N LEU A 103 13.83 22.39 -21.70
CA LEU A 103 12.51 22.99 -21.90
C LEU A 103 12.06 23.81 -20.69
N ASN A 104 11.24 24.85 -20.93
CA ASN A 104 10.46 25.47 -19.85
C ASN A 104 9.22 24.60 -19.55
N LEU A 105 8.60 24.78 -18.38
CA LEU A 105 7.42 24.01 -17.99
C LEU A 105 6.27 24.08 -19.03
N GLN A 106 6.03 25.28 -19.59
CA GLN A 106 4.96 25.49 -20.57
C GLN A 106 5.22 24.81 -21.93
N ASP A 107 6.49 24.52 -22.22
CA ASP A 107 6.93 23.90 -23.48
C ASP A 107 6.95 22.37 -23.40
N LEU A 108 6.62 21.78 -22.25
CA LEU A 108 6.58 20.32 -22.10
C LEU A 108 5.49 19.72 -22.98
N PRO A 109 5.83 18.76 -23.86
CA PRO A 109 4.83 18.08 -24.68
C PRO A 109 3.93 17.19 -23.83
N LEU A 110 2.78 16.82 -24.38
CA LEU A 110 1.91 15.83 -23.74
C LEU A 110 2.49 14.42 -23.89
N TYR A 111 2.22 13.55 -22.92
CA TYR A 111 2.40 12.11 -23.06
C TYR A 111 1.67 11.58 -24.29
N LYS A 112 2.12 10.46 -24.85
CA LYS A 112 1.35 9.70 -25.86
C LYS A 112 0.02 9.23 -25.26
N GLU A 113 -1.00 9.03 -26.11
CA GLU A 113 -2.31 8.50 -25.68
C GLU A 113 -2.21 7.11 -25.04
N ARG A 114 -1.22 6.34 -25.49
CA ARG A 114 -0.88 5.03 -24.97
C ARG A 114 0.61 4.99 -24.73
N LEU A 115 1.01 4.56 -23.54
CA LEU A 115 2.41 4.43 -23.17
C LEU A 115 2.71 2.98 -22.78
N GLU A 116 3.81 2.44 -23.32
CA GLU A 116 4.22 1.07 -23.00
C GLU A 116 4.74 0.99 -21.56
N VAL A 117 4.26 -0.01 -20.82
CA VAL A 117 4.65 -0.26 -19.44
C VAL A 117 6.05 -0.89 -19.43
N THR A 118 7.02 -0.21 -18.81
CA THR A 118 8.45 -0.61 -18.86
C THR A 118 8.68 -2.08 -18.48
N PHE A 119 8.01 -2.58 -17.45
CA PHE A 119 8.17 -3.95 -16.96
C PHE A 119 7.17 -4.93 -17.55
N TYR A 120 6.44 -4.57 -18.61
CA TYR A 120 5.52 -5.49 -19.25
C TYR A 120 5.42 -5.23 -20.76
N ALA A 121 6.42 -5.72 -21.51
CA ALA A 121 6.48 -5.53 -22.96
C ALA A 121 5.17 -5.92 -23.67
N GLY A 122 4.78 -5.08 -24.63
CA GLY A 122 3.53 -5.22 -25.37
C GLY A 122 2.27 -4.82 -24.59
N HIS A 123 2.40 -4.39 -23.33
CA HIS A 123 1.29 -3.85 -22.54
C HIS A 123 1.39 -2.33 -22.46
N TYR A 124 0.23 -1.68 -22.56
CA TYR A 124 0.14 -0.23 -22.63
C TYR A 124 -0.86 0.27 -21.61
N SER A 125 -0.52 1.34 -20.92
CA SER A 125 -1.47 2.14 -20.15
C SER A 125 -1.98 3.31 -20.97
N SER A 126 -3.17 3.80 -20.61
CA SER A 126 -3.83 4.96 -21.18
C SER A 126 -4.50 5.76 -20.07
N GLY A 127 -4.83 7.02 -20.34
CA GLY A 127 -5.48 7.93 -19.40
C GLY A 127 -5.96 9.18 -20.11
N GLU A 128 -6.84 9.93 -19.46
CA GLU A 128 -7.32 11.23 -19.94
C GLU A 128 -6.27 12.32 -19.66
N ASP A 129 -5.59 12.22 -18.51
CA ASP A 129 -4.49 13.11 -18.17
C ASP A 129 -3.21 12.69 -18.89
N ARG A 130 -2.67 13.62 -19.68
CA ARG A 130 -1.44 13.44 -20.47
C ARG A 130 -0.39 14.49 -20.12
N LYS A 131 -0.59 15.24 -19.03
CA LYS A 131 0.37 16.27 -18.59
C LYS A 131 1.34 15.68 -17.58
N PHE A 132 2.57 16.18 -17.61
CA PHE A 132 3.53 15.91 -16.55
C PHE A 132 3.05 16.56 -15.24
N SER A 133 3.19 15.85 -14.13
CA SER A 133 2.90 16.41 -12.81
C SER A 133 4.08 17.21 -12.28
N LEU A 134 3.83 18.29 -11.55
CA LEU A 134 4.84 18.91 -10.69
C LEU A 134 4.88 18.21 -9.33
N LEU A 135 6.07 18.10 -8.75
CA LEU A 135 6.22 17.52 -7.41
C LEU A 135 5.40 18.31 -6.38
N GLU A 136 5.40 19.63 -6.52
CA GLU A 136 4.62 20.51 -5.65
C GLU A 136 3.12 20.21 -5.71
N ASP A 137 2.56 19.93 -6.88
CA ASP A 137 1.13 19.64 -7.04
C ASP A 137 0.78 18.28 -6.43
N VAL A 138 1.69 17.29 -6.54
CA VAL A 138 1.55 16.00 -5.83
C VAL A 138 1.53 16.22 -4.33
N PHE A 139 2.40 17.10 -3.82
CA PHE A 139 2.46 17.43 -2.39
C PHE A 139 1.19 18.12 -1.89
N LYS A 140 0.66 19.08 -2.66
CA LYS A 140 -0.60 19.78 -2.34
C LYS A 140 -1.78 18.83 -2.33
N LYS A 141 -1.89 17.96 -3.33
CA LYS A 141 -3.04 17.06 -3.47
C LYS A 141 -3.01 15.90 -2.48
N PHE A 142 -1.82 15.43 -2.09
CA PHE A 142 -1.65 14.32 -1.15
C PHE A 142 -0.74 14.72 0.03
N PRO A 143 -1.19 15.61 0.93
CA PRO A 143 -0.36 16.17 1.99
C PRO A 143 0.16 15.11 2.98
N GLU A 144 -0.67 14.12 3.30
CA GLU A 144 -0.34 13.09 4.30
C GLU A 144 0.27 11.81 3.70
N LYS A 145 0.34 11.71 2.36
CA LYS A 145 0.82 10.49 1.70
C LYS A 145 2.34 10.45 1.72
N PRO A 146 2.96 9.36 2.22
CA PRO A 146 4.38 9.14 2.05
C PRO A 146 4.79 9.11 0.57
N VAL A 147 5.94 9.69 0.26
CA VAL A 147 6.47 9.76 -1.11
C VAL A 147 7.93 9.32 -1.13
N SER A 148 8.27 8.40 -2.02
CA SER A 148 9.65 8.05 -2.35
C SER A 148 10.08 8.82 -3.58
N VAL A 149 10.96 9.80 -3.41
CA VAL A 149 11.43 10.68 -4.49
C VAL A 149 12.78 10.18 -4.97
N GLU A 150 12.82 9.61 -6.17
CA GLU A 150 14.06 9.20 -6.81
C GLU A 150 14.73 10.37 -7.55
N ILE A 151 15.99 10.64 -7.17
CA ILE A 151 16.86 11.60 -7.87
C ILE A 151 17.82 10.82 -8.78
N LYS A 152 17.66 11.04 -10.09
CA LYS A 152 18.39 10.32 -11.14
C LYS A 152 19.64 11.03 -11.65
N GLU A 153 19.63 12.35 -11.55
CA GLU A 153 20.73 13.19 -12.02
C GLU A 153 21.51 13.80 -10.85
N ASN A 154 22.81 14.00 -11.05
CA ASN A 154 23.65 14.69 -10.08
C ASN A 154 23.51 16.21 -10.23
N ASN A 155 22.30 16.70 -9.99
CA ASN A 155 21.92 18.09 -10.13
C ASN A 155 21.65 18.71 -8.76
N LYS A 156 22.55 19.60 -8.32
CA LYS A 156 22.46 20.22 -6.98
C LYS A 156 21.21 21.11 -6.86
N GLN A 157 20.85 21.83 -7.92
CA GLN A 157 19.67 22.69 -7.92
C GLN A 157 18.39 21.88 -7.78
N LEU A 158 18.29 20.71 -8.44
CA LEU A 158 17.17 19.79 -8.26
C LEU A 158 17.06 19.32 -6.80
N ILE A 159 18.17 18.88 -6.20
CA ILE A 159 18.21 18.40 -4.81
C ILE A 159 17.79 19.52 -3.83
N GLU A 160 18.31 20.74 -4.03
CA GLU A 160 17.95 21.91 -3.23
C GLU A 160 16.46 22.24 -3.36
N LYS A 161 15.92 22.31 -4.59
CA LYS A 161 14.49 22.59 -4.80
C LYS A 161 13.57 21.53 -4.23
N VAL A 162 13.90 20.23 -4.38
CA VAL A 162 13.12 19.15 -3.75
C VAL A 162 13.17 19.28 -2.24
N SER A 163 14.34 19.55 -1.67
CA SER A 163 14.49 19.76 -0.23
C SER A 163 13.68 20.96 0.27
N ASP A 164 13.65 22.05 -0.48
CA ASP A 164 12.92 23.26 -0.12
C ASP A 164 11.40 23.03 -0.20
N LEU A 165 10.92 22.31 -1.20
CA LEU A 165 9.52 21.87 -1.27
C LEU A 165 9.18 20.98 -0.06
N VAL A 166 10.03 20.01 0.29
CA VAL A 166 9.77 19.13 1.45
C VAL A 166 9.67 19.93 2.76
N ARG A 167 10.55 20.90 2.98
CA ARG A 167 10.47 21.81 4.15
C ARG A 167 9.24 22.69 4.11
N HIS A 168 8.94 23.28 2.95
CA HIS A 168 7.80 24.18 2.80
C HIS A 168 6.47 23.50 3.14
N TYR A 169 6.33 22.22 2.78
CA TYR A 169 5.14 21.41 3.07
C TYR A 169 5.28 20.57 4.37
N ASN A 170 6.29 20.81 5.21
CA ASN A 170 6.53 20.13 6.49
C ASN A 170 6.42 18.59 6.43
N ARG A 171 7.07 17.98 5.44
CA ARG A 171 6.90 16.56 5.12
C ARG A 171 8.20 15.75 5.15
N GLU A 172 9.21 16.23 5.88
CA GLU A 172 10.51 15.57 6.04
C GLU A 172 10.39 14.13 6.54
N GLU A 173 9.46 13.85 7.46
CA GLU A 173 9.34 12.53 8.07
C GLU A 173 8.67 11.49 7.14
N ILE A 174 7.92 11.95 6.14
CA ILE A 174 7.15 11.10 5.21
C ILE A 174 7.67 11.15 3.77
N THR A 175 8.79 11.84 3.53
CA THR A 175 9.40 11.91 2.20
C THR A 175 10.77 11.25 2.23
N VAL A 176 10.98 10.29 1.32
CA VAL A 176 12.20 9.49 1.26
C VAL A 176 13.08 9.98 0.12
N TRP A 177 14.37 10.21 0.41
CA TRP A 177 15.38 10.28 -0.63
C TRP A 177 15.64 8.90 -1.20
N ALA A 178 15.44 8.74 -2.51
CA ALA A 178 15.84 7.54 -3.24
C ALA A 178 16.88 7.88 -4.32
N SER A 179 17.90 7.03 -4.45
CA SER A 179 18.83 7.05 -5.59
C SER A 179 19.71 5.81 -5.54
N VAL A 180 19.89 5.15 -6.69
CA VAL A 180 20.87 4.06 -6.82
C VAL A 180 22.32 4.56 -6.78
N ASN A 181 22.55 5.86 -7.03
CA ASN A 181 23.88 6.45 -7.09
C ASN A 181 24.33 6.98 -5.72
N SER A 182 25.45 6.46 -5.23
CA SER A 182 25.97 6.83 -3.90
C SER A 182 26.46 8.28 -3.80
N ARG A 183 26.85 8.92 -4.92
CA ARG A 183 27.27 10.33 -4.93
C ARG A 183 26.05 11.24 -4.77
N ILE A 184 25.00 10.98 -5.55
CA ILE A 184 23.72 11.70 -5.47
C ILE A 184 23.12 11.56 -4.06
N MET A 185 23.05 10.33 -3.54
CA MET A 185 22.51 10.07 -2.20
C MET A 185 23.27 10.82 -1.09
N LYS A 186 24.61 10.89 -1.18
CA LYS A 186 25.41 11.67 -0.23
C LYS A 186 25.11 13.16 -0.31
N GLU A 187 24.89 13.69 -1.51
CA GLU A 187 24.51 15.10 -1.68
C GLU A 187 23.10 15.37 -1.15
N CYS A 188 22.14 14.48 -1.42
CA CYS A 188 20.79 14.56 -0.85
C CYS A 188 20.82 14.63 0.69
N GLN A 189 21.61 13.75 1.33
CA GLN A 189 21.77 13.74 2.79
C GLN A 189 22.46 15.00 3.33
N ARG A 190 23.40 15.59 2.59
CA ARG A 190 24.05 16.84 2.99
C ARG A 190 23.07 18.01 2.92
N THR A 191 22.24 18.04 1.88
CA THR A 191 21.23 19.09 1.70
C THR A 191 20.10 18.98 2.71
N ASN A 192 19.64 17.76 3.01
CA ASN A 192 18.61 17.51 4.02
C ASN A 192 18.79 16.13 4.67
N SER A 193 19.41 16.12 5.85
CA SER A 193 19.68 14.92 6.65
C SER A 193 18.49 14.44 7.50
N SER A 194 17.44 15.26 7.62
CA SER A 194 16.25 14.95 8.41
C SER A 194 15.35 13.92 7.73
N MET A 195 15.41 13.83 6.40
CA MET A 195 14.62 12.91 5.60
C MET A 195 15.15 11.47 5.70
N PRO A 196 14.28 10.45 5.79
CA PRO A 196 14.68 9.07 5.58
C PRO A 196 15.24 8.88 4.16
N TYR A 197 16.14 7.91 4.00
CA TYR A 197 16.76 7.64 2.71
C TYR A 197 16.94 6.15 2.44
N SER A 198 17.00 5.80 1.16
CA SER A 198 17.14 4.43 0.71
C SER A 198 18.60 3.99 0.50
N PHE A 199 18.83 2.68 0.45
CA PHE A 199 20.13 2.12 0.09
C PHE A 199 20.47 2.43 -1.38
N SER A 200 21.68 2.92 -1.60
CA SER A 200 22.29 2.93 -2.95
C SER A 200 22.81 1.55 -3.35
N LEU A 201 23.16 1.36 -4.63
CA LEU A 201 23.66 0.07 -5.12
C LEU A 201 24.92 -0.40 -4.38
N ILE A 202 25.90 0.49 -4.18
CA ILE A 202 27.16 0.16 -3.49
C ILE A 202 26.89 -0.19 -2.02
N ARG A 203 25.97 0.54 -1.37
CA ARG A 203 25.57 0.25 0.01
C ARG A 203 24.83 -1.09 0.12
N GLY A 204 24.01 -1.45 -0.86
CA GLY A 204 23.41 -2.77 -0.96
C GLY A 204 24.44 -3.90 -1.11
N LEU A 205 25.46 -3.71 -1.95
CA LEU A 205 26.56 -4.70 -2.07
C LEU A 205 27.38 -4.82 -0.77
N GLN A 206 27.67 -3.70 -0.11
CA GLN A 206 28.31 -3.69 1.21
C GLN A 206 27.46 -4.41 2.25
N LEU A 207 26.14 -4.21 2.23
CA LEU A 207 25.21 -4.90 3.12
C LEU A 207 25.29 -6.43 2.93
N LEU A 208 25.35 -6.90 1.70
CA LEU A 208 25.53 -8.34 1.41
C LEU A 208 26.89 -8.84 1.89
N LEU A 209 27.98 -8.10 1.65
CA LEU A 209 29.31 -8.46 2.14
C LEU A 209 29.33 -8.57 3.67
N LEU A 210 28.73 -7.61 4.37
CA LEU A 210 28.59 -7.63 5.83
C LEU A 210 27.74 -8.80 6.31
N PHE A 211 26.67 -9.12 5.59
CA PHE A 211 25.82 -10.26 5.92
C PHE A 211 26.57 -11.59 5.80
N TYR A 212 27.24 -11.83 4.67
CA TYR A 212 27.95 -13.08 4.41
C TYR A 212 29.25 -13.25 5.19
N SER A 213 29.91 -12.14 5.57
CA SER A 213 31.07 -12.17 6.48
C SER A 213 30.69 -12.34 7.96
N GLY A 214 29.41 -12.18 8.32
CA GLY A 214 28.94 -12.18 9.71
C GLY A 214 29.17 -10.85 10.45
N LEU A 215 29.64 -9.81 9.77
CA LEU A 215 29.91 -8.50 10.38
C LEU A 215 28.67 -7.60 10.50
N LEU A 216 27.60 -7.90 9.76
CA LEU A 216 26.36 -7.11 9.73
C LEU A 216 25.80 -6.74 11.13
N PRO A 217 25.75 -7.65 12.12
CA PRO A 217 25.20 -7.33 13.43
C PRO A 217 26.00 -6.27 14.19
N PHE A 218 27.26 -6.05 13.85
CA PHE A 218 28.15 -5.10 14.52
C PHE A 218 28.17 -3.72 13.86
N VAL A 219 27.65 -3.60 12.63
CA VAL A 219 27.74 -2.37 11.84
C VAL A 219 26.43 -1.56 11.92
N PRO A 220 26.49 -0.27 12.32
CA PRO A 220 25.33 0.61 12.25
C PRO A 220 24.95 0.90 10.79
N LEU A 221 23.64 0.95 10.52
CA LEU A 221 23.09 1.26 9.21
C LEU A 221 22.34 2.59 9.30
N GLY A 222 22.62 3.52 8.39
CA GLY A 222 22.03 4.86 8.38
C GLY A 222 20.74 4.94 7.56
N GLU A 223 20.60 4.04 6.60
CA GLU A 223 19.47 3.91 5.69
C GLU A 223 18.18 3.46 6.39
N SER A 224 17.04 3.91 5.88
CA SER A 224 15.70 3.56 6.41
C SER A 224 14.96 2.56 5.51
N LEU A 225 15.29 2.51 4.21
CA LEU A 225 14.60 1.68 3.22
C LEU A 225 15.60 0.94 2.32
N LEU A 226 15.46 -0.38 2.21
CA LEU A 226 16.13 -1.18 1.19
C LEU A 226 15.12 -1.43 0.06
N GLN A 227 15.31 -0.76 -1.08
CA GLN A 227 14.43 -0.86 -2.24
C GLN A 227 15.23 -1.47 -3.39
N PHE A 228 14.79 -2.59 -3.96
CA PHE A 228 15.43 -3.18 -5.14
C PHE A 228 14.53 -4.18 -5.88
N TYR A 229 14.98 -4.57 -7.07
CA TYR A 229 14.25 -5.49 -7.93
C TYR A 229 14.12 -6.90 -7.34
N LEU A 230 12.93 -7.52 -7.46
CA LEU A 230 12.73 -8.95 -7.25
C LEU A 230 13.42 -9.71 -8.41
N PRO A 231 14.51 -10.47 -8.16
CA PRO A 231 15.35 -10.95 -9.25
C PRO A 231 14.65 -11.89 -10.24
N ARG A 232 13.62 -12.63 -9.79
CA ARG A 232 12.85 -13.53 -10.66
C ARG A 232 12.17 -12.82 -11.83
N ILE A 233 11.94 -11.52 -11.69
CA ILE A 233 11.27 -10.68 -12.68
C ILE A 233 12.18 -10.42 -13.89
N PHE A 234 13.51 -10.38 -13.70
CA PHE A 234 14.49 -10.13 -14.78
C PHE A 234 14.35 -11.07 -16.00
N ASN A 235 13.93 -12.31 -15.78
CA ASN A 235 13.76 -13.28 -16.87
C ASN A 235 12.38 -13.20 -17.57
N ARG A 236 11.41 -12.48 -16.98
CA ARG A 236 10.02 -12.41 -17.44
C ARG A 236 9.70 -11.08 -18.13
N THR A 237 10.30 -9.99 -17.68
CA THR A 237 9.98 -8.63 -18.13
C THR A 237 11.05 -8.12 -19.08
N PHE A 238 10.69 -7.13 -19.89
CA PHE A 238 11.64 -6.42 -20.75
C PHE A 238 12.56 -5.58 -19.87
N ILE A 239 13.65 -6.19 -19.38
CA ILE A 239 14.79 -5.48 -18.80
C ILE A 239 16.00 -5.79 -19.70
N PRO A 240 16.19 -5.09 -20.83
CA PRO A 240 17.35 -5.30 -21.65
C PRO A 240 18.19 -4.02 -21.66
N GLU A 241 18.96 -3.80 -20.60
CA GLU A 241 20.14 -2.92 -20.72
C GLU A 241 21.45 -3.71 -20.65
N LYS A 242 21.51 -4.79 -19.86
CA LYS A 242 22.76 -5.54 -19.65
C LYS A 242 22.63 -6.98 -20.11
N ARG A 243 23.41 -7.35 -21.12
CA ARG A 243 23.51 -8.70 -21.72
C ARG A 243 23.68 -9.82 -20.68
N ILE A 244 24.32 -9.51 -19.55
CA ILE A 244 24.58 -10.44 -18.42
C ILE A 244 23.30 -10.88 -17.71
N LEU A 245 22.31 -9.99 -17.54
CA LEU A 245 21.05 -10.29 -16.83
C LEU A 245 20.08 -11.14 -17.66
N ARG A 246 20.40 -11.44 -18.93
CA ARG A 246 19.65 -12.40 -19.77
C ARG A 246 19.95 -13.85 -19.43
N ASN A 247 21.04 -14.14 -18.69
CA ASN A 247 21.41 -15.50 -18.34
C ASN A 247 20.64 -15.96 -17.09
N ARG A 248 19.80 -16.99 -17.25
CA ARG A 248 19.00 -17.57 -16.17
C ARG A 248 19.83 -18.03 -14.97
N LEU A 249 21.04 -18.55 -15.18
CA LEU A 249 21.93 -18.97 -14.10
C LEU A 249 22.40 -17.76 -13.28
N VAL A 250 22.73 -16.65 -13.93
CA VAL A 250 23.13 -15.41 -13.25
C VAL A 250 21.98 -14.87 -12.42
N VAL A 251 20.77 -14.81 -12.97
CA VAL A 251 19.57 -14.37 -12.24
C VAL A 251 19.30 -15.27 -11.04
N PHE A 252 19.42 -16.59 -11.20
CA PHE A 252 19.28 -17.55 -10.11
C PHE A 252 20.31 -17.31 -9.00
N LEU A 253 21.58 -17.05 -9.35
CA LEU A 253 22.63 -16.74 -8.38
C LEU A 253 22.32 -15.42 -7.65
N ILE A 254 21.92 -14.37 -8.37
CA ILE A 254 21.52 -13.09 -7.79
C ILE A 254 20.37 -13.30 -6.81
N GLU A 255 19.33 -14.04 -7.21
CA GLU A 255 18.21 -14.38 -6.34
C GLU A 255 18.69 -15.10 -5.09
N LYS A 256 19.51 -16.15 -5.23
CA LYS A 256 20.03 -16.90 -4.08
C LYS A 256 20.91 -16.05 -3.16
N VAL A 257 21.62 -15.06 -3.67
CA VAL A 257 22.50 -14.20 -2.86
C VAL A 257 21.70 -13.10 -2.16
N THR A 258 20.72 -12.50 -2.85
CA THR A 258 19.99 -11.33 -2.34
C THR A 258 18.74 -11.67 -1.53
N MET A 259 18.02 -12.75 -1.88
CA MET A 259 16.74 -13.14 -1.28
C MET A 259 16.92 -13.99 -0.03
N ARG A 260 17.42 -13.40 1.07
CA ARG A 260 17.68 -14.10 2.33
C ARG A 260 16.72 -13.66 3.44
N ARG A 261 15.86 -14.60 3.88
CA ARG A 261 14.92 -14.39 5.00
C ARG A 261 15.57 -13.86 6.26
N SER A 262 16.74 -14.38 6.65
CA SER A 262 17.45 -13.94 7.85
C SER A 262 17.98 -12.50 7.72
N LEU A 263 18.42 -12.10 6.51
CA LEU A 263 18.82 -10.71 6.24
C LEU A 263 17.63 -9.77 6.39
N PHE A 264 16.50 -10.07 5.74
CA PHE A 264 15.32 -9.20 5.79
C PHE A 264 14.73 -9.11 7.19
N LYS A 265 14.66 -10.24 7.92
CA LYS A 265 14.27 -10.24 9.33
C LYS A 265 15.18 -9.37 10.19
N HIS A 266 16.50 -9.44 9.99
CA HIS A 266 17.46 -8.60 10.70
C HIS A 266 17.23 -7.11 10.43
N LEU A 267 17.02 -6.72 9.16
CA LEU A 267 16.73 -5.35 8.77
C LEU A 267 15.40 -4.84 9.35
N ALA A 268 14.33 -5.64 9.24
CA ALA A 268 13.01 -5.30 9.76
C ALA A 268 13.02 -5.17 11.29
N ALA A 269 13.76 -6.04 12.00
CA ALA A 269 13.97 -5.91 13.45
C ALA A 269 14.68 -4.60 13.79
N ARG A 270 15.62 -4.15 12.97
CA ARG A 270 16.27 -2.83 13.10
C ARG A 270 15.39 -1.65 12.69
N GLY A 271 14.17 -1.88 12.20
CA GLY A 271 13.24 -0.84 11.75
C GLY A 271 13.52 -0.33 10.34
N ILE A 272 14.29 -1.08 9.55
CA ILE A 272 14.59 -0.79 8.15
C ILE A 272 13.56 -1.53 7.29
N GLN A 273 12.81 -0.80 6.47
CA GLN A 273 11.82 -1.39 5.57
C GLN A 273 12.52 -2.00 4.35
N VAL A 274 12.05 -3.16 3.90
CA VAL A 274 12.52 -3.84 2.70
C VAL A 274 11.39 -3.86 1.69
N HIS A 275 11.52 -3.07 0.61
CA HIS A 275 10.52 -3.00 -0.46
C HIS A 275 11.07 -3.66 -1.72
N LEU A 276 10.33 -4.64 -2.24
CA LEU A 276 10.68 -5.33 -3.48
C LEU A 276 9.80 -4.85 -4.63
N PHE A 277 10.43 -4.56 -5.77
CA PHE A 277 9.77 -4.08 -6.98
C PHE A 277 10.24 -4.82 -8.24
N VAL A 278 9.58 -4.77 -9.39
CA VAL A 278 8.20 -4.33 -9.55
C VAL A 278 7.32 -5.57 -9.61
N CYS A 279 6.56 -5.86 -8.56
CA CYS A 279 5.78 -7.09 -8.46
C CYS A 279 4.38 -6.88 -9.04
N ASN A 280 4.15 -7.33 -10.27
CA ASN A 280 2.91 -7.06 -11.03
C ASN A 280 1.90 -8.21 -11.03
N LYS A 281 2.27 -9.39 -10.49
CA LYS A 281 1.41 -10.58 -10.43
C LYS A 281 1.30 -11.11 -9.00
N ASP A 282 0.18 -11.76 -8.68
CA ASP A 282 -0.05 -12.41 -7.37
C ASP A 282 1.11 -13.35 -6.97
N GLU A 283 1.71 -14.07 -7.92
CA GLU A 283 2.88 -14.93 -7.68
C GLU A 283 4.11 -14.14 -7.22
N ASP A 284 4.37 -12.99 -7.83
CA ASP A 284 5.53 -12.16 -7.54
C ASP A 284 5.34 -11.46 -6.18
N ILE A 285 4.13 -10.94 -5.92
CA ILE A 285 3.73 -10.35 -4.64
C ILE A 285 3.87 -11.39 -3.52
N LYS A 286 3.36 -12.62 -3.74
CA LYS A 286 3.52 -13.72 -2.80
C LYS A 286 4.99 -14.05 -2.55
N ALA A 287 5.79 -14.18 -3.60
CA ALA A 287 7.21 -14.51 -3.48
C ALA A 287 7.98 -13.44 -2.67
N ALA A 288 7.65 -12.16 -2.86
CA ALA A 288 8.23 -11.05 -2.11
C ALA A 288 7.90 -11.12 -0.61
N PHE A 289 6.62 -11.34 -0.25
CA PHE A 289 6.24 -11.48 1.15
C PHE A 289 6.75 -12.78 1.78
N ASP A 290 6.81 -13.90 1.04
CA ASP A 290 7.33 -15.19 1.52
C ASP A 290 8.82 -15.13 1.91
N VAL A 291 9.62 -14.25 1.28
CA VAL A 291 11.02 -14.03 1.66
C VAL A 291 11.16 -13.03 2.82
N GLY A 292 10.09 -12.33 3.18
CA GLY A 292 10.04 -11.40 4.30
C GLY A 292 10.24 -9.93 3.91
N ALA A 293 9.89 -9.55 2.68
CA ALA A 293 9.76 -8.13 2.34
C ALA A 293 8.71 -7.47 3.26
N THR A 294 8.99 -6.24 3.70
CA THR A 294 8.05 -5.46 4.53
C THR A 294 6.98 -4.79 3.68
N GLY A 295 7.26 -4.55 2.41
CA GLY A 295 6.33 -4.02 1.43
C GLY A 295 6.68 -4.40 0.01
N VAL A 296 5.71 -4.20 -0.88
CA VAL A 296 5.80 -4.51 -2.29
C VAL A 296 5.42 -3.27 -3.09
N MET A 297 6.18 -3.03 -4.14
CA MET A 297 5.93 -1.94 -5.08
C MET A 297 5.53 -2.55 -6.44
N SER A 298 4.46 -2.00 -7.02
CA SER A 298 3.80 -2.54 -8.21
C SER A 298 3.40 -1.44 -9.18
N ASP A 299 3.39 -1.77 -10.47
CA ASP A 299 2.78 -0.95 -11.52
C ASP A 299 1.24 -1.02 -11.48
N TYR A 300 0.68 -2.04 -10.83
CA TYR A 300 -0.76 -2.34 -10.81
C TYR A 300 -1.33 -2.26 -9.38
N PRO A 301 -1.63 -1.05 -8.86
CA PRO A 301 -2.10 -0.88 -7.49
C PRO A 301 -3.42 -1.62 -7.20
N ALA A 302 -4.31 -1.78 -8.18
CA ALA A 302 -5.55 -2.54 -7.96
C ALA A 302 -5.28 -4.03 -7.73
N VAL A 303 -4.27 -4.60 -8.42
CA VAL A 303 -3.84 -5.99 -8.22
C VAL A 303 -3.27 -6.17 -6.83
N LEU A 304 -2.35 -5.29 -6.41
CA LEU A 304 -1.74 -5.36 -5.09
C LEU A 304 -2.76 -5.14 -3.96
N SER A 305 -3.68 -4.19 -4.13
CA SER A 305 -4.79 -3.97 -3.20
C SER A 305 -5.65 -5.23 -3.03
N ARG A 306 -6.07 -5.84 -4.13
CA ARG A 306 -6.85 -7.09 -4.11
C ARG A 306 -6.09 -8.23 -3.44
N TYR A 307 -4.79 -8.37 -3.73
CA TYR A 307 -3.94 -9.38 -3.11
C TYR A 307 -3.89 -9.21 -1.58
N LEU A 308 -3.62 -7.98 -1.10
CA LEU A 308 -3.53 -7.68 0.33
C LEU A 308 -4.87 -7.87 1.04
N CYS A 309 -5.99 -7.49 0.41
CA CYS A 309 -7.34 -7.72 0.93
C CYS A 309 -7.63 -9.22 1.11
N ARG A 310 -7.27 -10.07 0.12
CA ARG A 310 -7.47 -11.53 0.20
C ARG A 310 -6.61 -12.19 1.29
N HIS A 311 -5.42 -11.66 1.56
CA HIS A 311 -4.44 -12.29 2.45
C HIS A 311 -4.31 -11.61 3.83
N ARG A 312 -5.22 -10.67 4.14
CA ARG A 312 -5.20 -9.84 5.36
C ARG A 312 -5.10 -10.67 6.65
N THR A 313 -5.80 -11.79 6.74
CA THR A 313 -5.82 -12.70 7.92
C THR A 313 -4.53 -13.50 8.11
N ALA A 314 -3.83 -13.87 7.03
CA ALA A 314 -2.55 -14.58 7.10
C ALA A 314 -1.39 -13.61 7.41
N TRP A 315 -1.50 -12.37 6.91
CA TRP A 315 -0.46 -11.35 7.04
C TRP A 315 -0.40 -10.71 8.44
N PHE A 316 -1.56 -10.40 9.06
CA PHE A 316 -1.56 -9.87 10.44
C PHE A 316 -0.84 -10.80 11.43
N ARG A 317 -0.95 -12.12 11.26
CA ARG A 317 -0.20 -13.12 12.06
C ARG A 317 1.32 -13.05 11.80
N ALA A 318 1.74 -12.91 10.56
CA ALA A 318 3.16 -12.86 10.19
C ALA A 318 3.86 -11.57 10.62
N VAL A 319 3.14 -10.44 10.64
CA VAL A 319 3.69 -9.13 11.04
C VAL A 319 3.79 -9.01 12.55
N SER A 320 2.79 -9.48 13.31
CA SER A 320 2.83 -9.46 14.78
C SER A 320 4.01 -10.25 15.36
N ASP A 321 4.45 -11.33 14.68
CA ASP A 321 5.60 -12.14 15.11
C ASP A 321 6.97 -11.49 14.83
N SER A 322 7.02 -10.46 13.99
CA SER A 322 8.28 -9.82 13.54
C SER A 322 8.61 -8.51 14.26
N ASN A 323 7.71 -8.01 15.11
CA ASN A 323 7.87 -6.73 15.80
C ASN A 323 7.18 -6.71 17.19
N PRO A 324 7.83 -7.21 18.25
CA PRO A 324 7.25 -7.28 19.59
C PRO A 324 7.28 -5.95 20.37
N LEU A 325 7.80 -4.87 19.76
CA LEU A 325 7.89 -3.53 20.36
C LEU A 325 6.69 -2.63 20.06
N TRP A 326 5.69 -3.12 19.35
CA TRP A 326 4.32 -2.64 19.52
C TRP A 326 3.74 -3.40 20.71
N SER A 327 4.00 -2.88 21.91
CA SER A 327 3.33 -3.39 23.10
C SER A 327 1.81 -3.17 22.95
N PRO A 328 0.95 -4.05 23.48
CA PRO A 328 -0.49 -3.81 23.54
C PRO A 328 -0.89 -2.53 24.31
N ARG A 329 0.08 -1.80 24.89
CA ARG A 329 -0.12 -0.59 25.70
C ARG A 329 0.15 0.73 24.96
N GLU A 330 0.84 0.73 23.82
CA GLU A 330 0.80 1.90 22.91
C GLU A 330 -0.33 1.76 21.87
N ALA A 331 -0.82 0.53 21.67
CA ALA A 331 -2.17 0.29 21.16
C ALA A 331 -3.28 0.78 22.12
N SER A 332 -2.95 1.11 23.38
CA SER A 332 -3.93 1.58 24.38
C SER A 332 -4.02 3.10 24.55
N VAL A 333 -3.13 3.91 23.97
CA VAL A 333 -3.33 5.37 23.87
C VAL A 333 -3.99 5.75 22.54
N VAL A 334 -3.93 4.86 21.54
CA VAL A 334 -4.84 4.81 20.39
C VAL A 334 -6.18 4.13 20.77
N SER A 335 -6.32 3.61 22.00
CA SER A 335 -7.56 2.94 22.44
C SER A 335 -8.68 3.89 22.90
N ASP A 336 -8.45 5.19 22.96
CA ASP A 336 -9.53 6.17 23.21
C ASP A 336 -10.03 6.88 21.96
N MET A 337 -9.43 6.64 20.78
CA MET A 337 -10.08 6.93 19.50
C MET A 337 -9.79 5.82 18.49
N VAL A 338 -10.87 5.14 18.11
CA VAL A 338 -10.99 4.11 17.07
C VAL A 338 -10.64 2.68 17.51
N LYS A 339 -11.56 2.08 18.27
CA LYS A 339 -11.74 0.61 18.36
C LYS A 339 -12.19 0.05 17.01
N LEU A 340 -11.27 -0.22 16.10
CA LEU A 340 -11.52 -1.04 14.90
C LEU A 340 -11.50 -2.52 15.29
N THR A 341 -12.67 -3.02 15.69
CA THR A 341 -12.93 -4.46 15.83
C THR A 341 -12.90 -5.11 14.45
N LYS A 342 -12.11 -6.19 14.31
CA LYS A 342 -12.14 -7.26 13.27
C LYS A 342 -12.85 -6.85 11.96
N ALA A 343 -12.09 -6.62 10.89
CA ALA A 343 -12.64 -6.41 9.54
C ALA A 343 -13.54 -7.61 9.18
N LYS A 344 -14.82 -7.31 9.19
CA LYS A 344 -15.96 -8.19 9.13
C LYS A 344 -16.40 -8.14 7.66
N THR A 345 -16.31 -9.25 6.95
CA THR A 345 -16.55 -9.35 5.51
C THR A 345 -17.98 -8.91 5.18
N PHE A 346 -18.13 -7.76 4.53
CA PHE A 346 -19.37 -7.37 3.85
C PHE A 346 -19.34 -7.95 2.43
N GLN A 347 -20.45 -8.51 1.94
CA GLN A 347 -20.56 -9.00 0.56
C GLN A 347 -20.76 -7.84 -0.43
N ALA A 348 -21.38 -6.74 -0.01
CA ALA A 348 -21.64 -5.57 -0.86
C ALA A 348 -21.40 -4.24 -0.13
N TYR A 349 -20.72 -3.31 -0.78
CA TYR A 349 -20.57 -1.93 -0.34
C TYR A 349 -21.52 -1.04 -1.14
N LEU A 350 -22.36 -0.27 -0.45
CA LEU A 350 -23.11 0.82 -1.05
C LEU A 350 -22.17 2.00 -1.34
N ASP A 351 -22.30 2.58 -2.54
CA ASP A 351 -21.56 3.77 -2.97
C ASP A 351 -21.72 4.94 -1.99
N SER A 352 -20.75 5.85 -2.01
CA SER A 352 -20.69 7.06 -1.17
C SER A 352 -21.79 8.07 -1.54
N CYS A 353 -23.04 7.76 -1.17
CA CYS A 353 -24.17 8.69 -1.19
C CYS A 353 -24.35 9.35 0.18
N HIS A 354 -25.04 10.50 0.20
CA HIS A 354 -25.09 11.40 1.36
C HIS A 354 -25.67 10.80 2.65
N ARG A 355 -26.45 9.70 2.62
CA ARG A 355 -27.04 9.10 3.84
C ARG A 355 -27.21 7.58 3.70
N ARG A 356 -26.67 6.82 4.65
CA ARG A 356 -26.77 5.36 4.67
C ARG A 356 -27.16 4.81 6.03
N TYR A 357 -27.63 3.56 6.03
CA TYR A 357 -28.01 2.83 7.22
C TYR A 357 -27.11 1.62 7.43
N SER A 358 -26.56 1.49 8.64
CA SER A 358 -25.55 0.50 8.99
C SER A 358 -25.97 -0.30 10.23
N CYS A 359 -25.59 -1.58 10.32
CA CYS A 359 -25.88 -2.42 11.47
C CYS A 359 -25.18 -1.89 12.74
N VAL A 360 -25.92 -1.79 13.85
CA VAL A 360 -25.41 -1.26 15.13
C VAL A 360 -24.22 -2.07 15.68
N HIS A 361 -24.23 -3.40 15.49
CA HIS A 361 -23.25 -4.31 16.10
C HIS A 361 -21.99 -4.54 15.29
N CYS A 362 -22.03 -4.29 13.97
CA CYS A 362 -20.93 -4.64 13.08
C CYS A 362 -20.63 -3.62 11.99
N ARG A 363 -21.43 -2.55 11.90
CA ARG A 363 -21.32 -1.50 10.88
C ARG A 363 -21.43 -1.99 9.44
N ALA A 364 -21.99 -3.18 9.21
CA ALA A 364 -22.38 -3.60 7.87
C ALA A 364 -23.37 -2.63 7.28
N HIS A 365 -23.14 -2.19 6.04
CA HIS A 365 -24.14 -1.42 5.31
C HIS A 365 -25.38 -2.30 5.15
N LEU A 366 -26.55 -1.76 5.48
CA LEU A 366 -27.82 -2.47 5.42
C LEU A 366 -28.72 -1.90 4.34
N ALA A 367 -28.82 -0.58 4.20
CA ALA A 367 -29.67 0.06 3.22
C ALA A 367 -29.20 1.48 2.87
N ASN A 368 -29.53 1.93 1.66
CA ASN A 368 -29.40 3.33 1.28
C ASN A 368 -30.61 4.13 1.81
N HIS A 369 -30.43 5.43 2.05
CA HIS A 369 -31.54 6.33 2.33
C HIS A 369 -32.50 6.50 1.15
N ASP A 370 -32.02 6.39 -0.08
CA ASP A 370 -32.87 6.50 -1.29
C ASP A 370 -33.86 5.33 -1.41
N ASP A 371 -33.56 4.19 -0.78
CA ASP A 371 -34.43 3.01 -0.71
C ASP A 371 -35.46 3.09 0.42
N LEU A 372 -35.47 4.16 1.24
CA LEU A 372 -36.40 4.30 2.35
C LEU A 372 -37.82 4.66 1.86
N ILE A 373 -38.77 3.76 2.08
CA ILE A 373 -40.18 3.96 1.70
C ILE A 373 -40.97 4.68 2.79
N SER A 374 -40.85 4.22 4.04
CA SER A 374 -41.63 4.81 5.16
C SER A 374 -40.94 4.64 6.51
N LYS A 375 -41.14 5.64 7.38
CA LYS A 375 -40.66 5.69 8.76
C LYS A 375 -41.74 5.39 9.81
N SER A 376 -42.97 5.09 9.38
CA SER A 376 -44.14 4.97 10.24
C SER A 376 -44.45 3.54 10.70
N PHE A 377 -43.48 2.62 10.58
CA PHE A 377 -43.67 1.23 10.96
C PHE A 377 -43.21 0.97 12.40
N GLN A 378 -43.79 -0.05 13.02
CA GLN A 378 -43.49 -0.48 14.37
C GLN A 378 -43.17 -1.98 14.34
N GLY A 379 -42.08 -2.36 15.00
CA GLY A 379 -41.70 -3.74 15.26
C GLY A 379 -41.78 -4.10 16.73
N SER A 380 -41.21 -5.25 17.05
CA SER A 380 -41.25 -5.85 18.38
C SER A 380 -40.44 -5.05 19.40
N GLN A 381 -39.31 -4.46 19.00
CA GLN A 381 -38.43 -3.66 19.88
C GLN A 381 -38.60 -2.15 19.68
N GLY A 382 -39.67 -1.69 19.01
CA GLY A 382 -39.98 -0.27 18.85
C GLY A 382 -40.15 0.15 17.40
N ARG A 383 -39.69 1.36 17.05
CA ARG A 383 -39.86 1.92 15.70
C ARG A 383 -39.05 1.14 14.67
N ALA A 384 -39.61 0.98 13.48
CA ALA A 384 -38.99 0.30 12.36
C ALA A 384 -39.20 1.06 11.04
N TYR A 385 -38.28 0.89 10.10
CA TYR A 385 -38.33 1.54 8.80
C TYR A 385 -38.54 0.50 7.69
N LEU A 386 -39.34 0.87 6.68
CA LEU A 386 -39.61 0.06 5.50
C LEU A 386 -38.68 0.48 4.36
N PHE A 387 -37.94 -0.47 3.82
CA PHE A 387 -37.00 -0.29 2.72
C PHE A 387 -37.40 -1.06 1.47
N ASN A 388 -37.06 -0.49 0.32
CA ASN A 388 -37.22 -1.07 -1.00
C ASN A 388 -36.21 -2.19 -1.27
N SER A 389 -34.93 -1.91 -0.97
CA SER A 389 -33.80 -2.82 -1.16
C SER A 389 -32.86 -2.75 0.04
N VAL A 390 -32.19 -3.86 0.33
CA VAL A 390 -31.22 -4.00 1.42
C VAL A 390 -30.01 -4.80 0.95
N VAL A 391 -28.85 -4.60 1.59
CA VAL A 391 -27.59 -5.30 1.31
C VAL A 391 -27.00 -5.91 2.58
N ASN A 392 -26.22 -6.98 2.46
CA ASN A 392 -25.61 -7.71 3.59
C ASN A 392 -26.65 -8.25 4.60
N VAL A 393 -27.83 -8.62 4.11
CA VAL A 393 -28.95 -9.16 4.88
C VAL A 393 -29.32 -10.55 4.34
N GLY A 394 -29.31 -11.55 5.21
CA GLY A 394 -29.81 -12.89 4.94
C GLY A 394 -31.27 -13.04 5.36
N CYS A 395 -32.01 -13.93 4.70
CA CYS A 395 -33.41 -14.23 4.99
C CYS A 395 -33.56 -15.66 5.52
N GLY A 396 -34.33 -15.82 6.60
CA GLY A 396 -34.75 -17.11 7.13
C GLY A 396 -35.94 -17.71 6.35
N PRO A 397 -36.51 -18.83 6.83
CA PRO A 397 -37.72 -19.40 6.25
C PRO A 397 -38.92 -18.45 6.40
N ALA A 398 -39.81 -18.46 5.42
CA ALA A 398 -41.05 -17.69 5.47
C ALA A 398 -42.07 -18.38 6.39
N GLU A 399 -42.67 -17.61 7.28
CA GLU A 399 -43.70 -18.05 8.22
C GLU A 399 -44.92 -17.13 8.15
N GLU A 400 -46.12 -17.69 8.29
CA GLU A 400 -47.34 -16.91 8.38
C GLU A 400 -47.50 -16.32 9.78
N ARG A 401 -47.61 -14.99 9.86
CA ARG A 401 -47.74 -14.24 11.11
C ARG A 401 -48.90 -13.25 11.03
N LEU A 402 -49.71 -13.19 12.08
CA LEU A 402 -50.75 -12.18 12.23
C LEU A 402 -50.09 -10.88 12.73
N LEU A 403 -50.06 -9.85 11.88
CA LEU A 403 -49.53 -8.53 12.19
C LEU A 403 -50.69 -7.54 12.36
N LEU A 404 -50.38 -6.32 12.81
CA LEU A 404 -51.38 -5.26 13.02
C LEU A 404 -52.25 -4.97 11.78
N THR A 405 -51.70 -5.17 10.58
CA THR A 405 -52.39 -4.93 9.32
C THR A 405 -52.94 -6.19 8.67
N GLY A 406 -53.15 -7.27 9.43
CA GLY A 406 -53.69 -8.55 8.95
C GLY A 406 -52.64 -9.66 8.83
N LEU A 407 -53.07 -10.80 8.28
CA LEU A 407 -52.22 -11.98 8.07
C LEU A 407 -51.20 -11.72 6.96
N HIS A 408 -49.93 -12.05 7.20
CA HIS A 408 -48.83 -11.92 6.23
C HIS A 408 -47.91 -13.13 6.32
N ALA A 409 -47.33 -13.55 5.19
CA ALA A 409 -46.16 -14.43 5.18
C ALA A 409 -44.91 -13.58 5.24
N VAL A 410 -44.10 -13.74 6.28
CA VAL A 410 -42.89 -12.96 6.54
C VAL A 410 -41.70 -13.85 6.83
N ALA A 411 -40.52 -13.44 6.38
CA ALA A 411 -39.25 -14.12 6.65
C ALA A 411 -38.38 -13.24 7.55
N ASP A 412 -37.89 -13.78 8.67
CA ASP A 412 -36.96 -13.04 9.53
C ASP A 412 -35.66 -12.74 8.80
N ILE A 413 -35.17 -11.52 8.97
CA ILE A 413 -33.92 -11.08 8.35
C ILE A 413 -32.83 -10.88 9.39
N TYR A 414 -31.60 -11.25 9.02
CA TYR A 414 -30.44 -11.14 9.88
C TYR A 414 -29.25 -10.52 9.13
N CYS A 415 -28.38 -9.83 9.85
CA CYS A 415 -27.14 -9.33 9.27
C CYS A 415 -26.25 -10.51 8.89
N GLU A 416 -25.82 -10.63 7.63
CA GLU A 416 -24.98 -11.75 7.17
C GLU A 416 -23.64 -11.82 7.91
N ASN A 417 -23.21 -10.72 8.51
CA ASN A 417 -21.87 -10.57 9.06
C ASN A 417 -21.80 -10.69 10.59
N CYS A 418 -22.89 -10.44 11.31
CA CYS A 418 -22.94 -10.66 12.77
C CYS A 418 -24.08 -11.56 13.22
N HIS A 419 -24.91 -12.02 12.28
CA HIS A 419 -26.08 -12.85 12.51
C HIS A 419 -27.11 -12.28 13.50
N THR A 420 -27.03 -10.98 13.80
CA THR A 420 -28.07 -10.32 14.59
C THR A 420 -29.34 -10.19 13.76
N THR A 421 -30.47 -10.57 14.35
CA THR A 421 -31.81 -10.36 13.78
C THR A 421 -32.09 -8.88 13.66
N LEU A 422 -32.45 -8.42 12.46
CA LEU A 422 -32.65 -7.02 12.12
C LEU A 422 -34.13 -6.63 12.02
N GLY A 423 -35.00 -7.59 11.67
CA GLY A 423 -36.41 -7.40 11.39
C GLY A 423 -36.94 -8.53 10.51
N TRP A 424 -37.82 -8.22 9.55
CA TRP A 424 -38.38 -9.21 8.62
C TRP A 424 -38.61 -8.66 7.21
N LYS A 425 -38.70 -9.55 6.22
CA LYS A 425 -39.13 -9.27 4.85
C LYS A 425 -40.56 -9.77 4.66
N TYR A 426 -41.40 -9.02 3.96
CA TYR A 426 -42.72 -9.49 3.54
C TYR A 426 -42.59 -10.34 2.27
N GLU A 427 -42.94 -11.62 2.37
CA GLU A 427 -43.01 -12.51 1.19
C GLU A 427 -44.38 -12.43 0.54
N GLN A 428 -45.44 -12.40 1.34
CA GLN A 428 -46.82 -12.34 0.83
C GLN A 428 -47.76 -11.60 1.79
N ALA A 429 -48.67 -10.80 1.23
CA ALA A 429 -49.78 -10.16 1.91
C ALA A 429 -51.10 -10.70 1.36
N PHE A 430 -52.01 -11.11 2.24
CA PHE A 430 -53.31 -11.69 1.84
C PHE A 430 -54.38 -10.62 1.59
N GLU A 431 -54.23 -9.43 2.16
CA GLU A 431 -55.10 -8.28 1.92
C GLU A 431 -54.60 -7.42 0.75
N LEU A 432 -55.51 -7.06 -0.17
CA LEU A 432 -55.18 -6.24 -1.35
C LEU A 432 -54.57 -4.87 -0.99
N SER A 433 -55.04 -4.23 0.08
CA SER A 433 -54.52 -2.95 0.57
C SER A 433 -53.08 -3.02 1.10
N GLN A 434 -52.58 -4.21 1.43
CA GLN A 434 -51.24 -4.41 1.98
C GLN A 434 -50.23 -4.96 0.96
N LYS A 435 -50.67 -5.23 -0.28
CA LYS A 435 -49.84 -5.79 -1.35
C LYS A 435 -48.57 -4.99 -1.65
N TYR A 436 -48.58 -3.66 -1.43
CA TYR A 436 -47.40 -2.82 -1.64
C TYR A 436 -46.20 -3.19 -0.76
N LYS A 437 -46.41 -3.97 0.31
CA LYS A 437 -45.36 -4.43 1.23
C LYS A 437 -44.60 -5.64 0.70
N GLU A 438 -45.16 -6.40 -0.25
CA GLU A 438 -44.53 -7.62 -0.76
C GLU A 438 -43.14 -7.33 -1.37
N GLY A 439 -42.16 -8.16 -1.01
CA GLY A 439 -40.76 -8.00 -1.40
C GLY A 439 -39.99 -6.90 -0.67
N LYS A 440 -40.63 -6.16 0.26
CA LYS A 440 -40.00 -5.07 1.04
C LYS A 440 -39.47 -5.55 2.38
N TYR A 441 -38.53 -4.77 2.93
CA TYR A 441 -37.78 -5.13 4.13
C TYR A 441 -38.09 -4.17 5.28
N ILE A 442 -38.38 -4.72 6.46
CA ILE A 442 -38.49 -3.97 7.70
C ILE A 442 -37.20 -4.16 8.49
N ILE A 443 -36.56 -3.05 8.87
CA ILE A 443 -35.42 -3.05 9.79
C ILE A 443 -35.78 -2.20 11.01
N GLU A 444 -35.65 -2.79 12.20
CA GLU A 444 -35.90 -2.09 13.47
C GLU A 444 -34.75 -1.11 13.81
N LEU A 445 -35.10 0.06 14.34
CA LEU A 445 -34.13 1.12 14.64
C LEU A 445 -33.14 0.75 15.75
N SER A 446 -33.54 -0.15 16.66
CA SER A 446 -32.68 -0.72 17.69
C SER A 446 -31.42 -1.39 17.13
N HIS A 447 -31.50 -1.90 15.89
CA HIS A 447 -30.43 -2.66 15.26
C HIS A 447 -29.70 -1.91 14.13
N MET A 448 -30.02 -0.62 13.93
CA MET A 448 -29.57 0.17 12.80
C MET A 448 -29.13 1.58 13.22
N ILE A 449 -28.00 2.03 12.69
CA ILE A 449 -27.44 3.39 12.87
C ILE A 449 -27.55 4.13 11.53
N LYS A 450 -27.87 5.42 11.60
CA LYS A 450 -27.89 6.31 10.43
C LYS A 450 -26.56 7.08 10.34
N ASP A 451 -25.85 6.90 9.25
CA ASP A 451 -24.63 7.67 8.94
C ASP A 451 -25.01 8.80 7.97
N ASN A 452 -24.81 10.06 8.38
CA ASN A 452 -25.31 11.23 7.66
C ASN A 452 -24.35 11.80 6.59
N GLY A 453 -23.23 11.12 6.28
CA GLY A 453 -22.35 11.50 5.16
C GLY A 453 -21.80 12.94 5.19
N TRP A 454 -21.69 13.56 6.37
CA TRP A 454 -20.99 14.82 6.57
C TRP A 454 -19.52 14.52 6.88
N ASP A 455 -18.78 14.15 5.84
CA ASP A 455 -17.33 14.23 5.79
C ASP A 455 -16.95 15.26 4.71
#